data_AF-B0X3F4-F1
#
_entry.id   AF-B0X3F4-F1
#
_cell.length_a   1.000
_cell.length_b   1.000
_cell.length_c   1.000
_cell.angle_alpha   90.00
_cell.angle_beta   90.00
_cell.angle_gamma   90.00
#
_symmetry.space_group_name_H-M   'P 1'
#
loop_
_entity.id
_entity.type
_entity.pdbx_description
1 polymer ?
#
loop_
_entity_poly.entity_id
_entity_poly.type
_entity_poly.pdbx_seq_one_letter_code
_entity_poly.pdbx_strand_id
1 'polypeptide(L)'
;MHHLDDSRDCHRLLVQLEETERHFEEFWTVHLSRLKKCLELRRFEQDFRELQGNFDRHLSAVSDMTEIGETVERMDQLIRMTKEFQQSAAVDVERADQVIAVGQRLIGSKGCISSCPREVVQPKCDELTRVCELINERVSKRIETLIKARELMERVEKANQWCARGIELLATQRIEKCSVSADIAAKSLLEIQEFVASAADFKFKNVIQESTTLETKALVSQVSDD
;
A
#
# COMPACT_ATOMS: atom_id res chain seq x y z
N MET A 1 60.50 -22.16 60.60
CA MET A 1 60.74 -22.30 59.14
C MET A 1 59.51 -22.90 58.46
N HIS A 2 58.97 -24.04 58.91
CA HIS A 2 57.73 -24.63 58.37
C HIS A 2 56.49 -23.71 58.35
N HIS A 3 56.20 -22.97 59.43
CA HIS A 3 55.04 -22.05 59.45
C HIS A 3 55.13 -20.87 58.47
N LEU A 4 56.34 -20.47 58.04
CA LEU A 4 56.53 -19.41 57.04
C LEU A 4 56.36 -19.95 55.61
N ASP A 5 56.65 -21.24 55.41
CA ASP A 5 56.51 -21.94 54.13
C ASP A 5 55.02 -22.22 53.82
N ASP A 6 54.28 -22.71 54.82
CA ASP A 6 52.82 -22.91 54.73
C ASP A 6 52.08 -21.58 54.42
N SER A 7 52.48 -20.48 55.07
CA SER A 7 51.87 -19.17 54.83
C SER A 7 52.11 -18.67 53.40
N ARG A 8 53.25 -19.02 52.78
CA ARG A 8 53.60 -18.62 51.43
C ARG A 8 52.85 -19.45 50.38
N ASP A 9 52.66 -20.74 50.64
CA ASP A 9 51.88 -21.63 49.79
C ASP A 9 50.38 -21.30 49.83
N CYS A 10 49.82 -20.97 51.00
CA CYS A 10 48.45 -20.47 51.12
C CYS A 10 48.24 -19.17 50.32
N HIS A 11 49.21 -18.24 50.37
CA HIS A 11 49.12 -17.00 49.58
C HIS A 11 49.15 -17.26 48.07
N ARG A 12 50.00 -18.18 47.60
CA ARG A 12 50.05 -18.56 46.17
C ARG A 12 48.73 -19.17 45.71
N LEU A 13 48.12 -20.05 46.50
CA LEU A 13 46.83 -20.66 46.18
C LEU A 13 45.68 -19.64 46.13
N LEU A 14 45.69 -18.65 47.03
CA LEU A 14 44.71 -17.55 47.00
C LEU A 14 44.81 -16.73 45.72
N VAL A 15 46.02 -16.32 45.32
CA VAL A 15 46.23 -15.60 44.06
C VAL A 15 45.77 -16.42 42.85
N GLN A 16 46.06 -17.72 42.83
CA GLN A 16 45.58 -18.60 41.75
C GLN A 16 44.06 -18.73 41.72
N LEU A 17 43.41 -18.75 42.88
CA LEU A 17 41.96 -18.79 42.99
C LEU A 17 41.33 -17.50 42.47
N GLU A 18 41.88 -16.34 42.86
CA GLU A 18 41.45 -15.02 42.38
C GLU A 18 41.64 -14.87 40.87
N GLU A 19 42.78 -15.30 40.34
CA GLU A 19 43.02 -15.32 38.89
C GLU A 19 42.03 -16.24 38.18
N THR A 20 41.78 -17.44 38.72
CA THR A 20 40.84 -18.40 38.14
C THR A 20 39.41 -17.85 38.14
N GLU A 21 38.98 -17.22 39.23
CA GLU A 21 37.69 -16.54 39.35
C GLU A 21 37.54 -15.47 38.26
N ARG A 22 38.55 -14.60 38.08
CA ARG A 22 38.54 -13.56 37.03
C ARG A 22 38.43 -14.17 35.63
N HIS A 23 39.19 -15.23 35.33
CA HIS A 23 39.11 -15.91 34.04
C HIS A 23 37.72 -16.51 33.79
N PHE A 24 37.09 -17.07 34.83
CA PHE A 24 35.72 -17.57 34.73
C PHE A 24 34.71 -16.45 34.46
N GLU A 25 34.85 -15.30 35.11
CA GLU A 25 33.96 -14.16 34.89
C GLU A 25 34.09 -13.58 33.47
N GLU A 26 35.31 -13.43 32.97
CA GLU A 26 35.59 -13.00 31.59
C GLU A 26 35.01 -14.00 30.57
N PHE A 27 35.28 -15.30 30.79
CA PHE A 27 34.73 -16.38 29.97
C PHE A 27 33.19 -16.35 29.96
N TRP A 28 32.57 -16.25 31.13
CA TRP A 28 31.11 -16.25 31.28
C TRP A 28 30.50 -15.03 30.59
N THR A 29 31.08 -13.84 30.76
CA THR A 29 30.61 -12.60 30.15
C THR A 29 30.58 -12.70 28.62
N VAL A 30 31.66 -13.23 28.04
CA VAL A 30 31.75 -13.45 26.58
C VAL A 30 30.74 -14.50 26.12
N HIS A 31 30.62 -15.63 26.80
CA HIS A 31 29.70 -16.71 26.41
C HIS A 31 28.24 -16.30 26.53
N LEU A 32 27.86 -15.66 27.63
CA LEU A 32 26.52 -15.12 27.84
C LEU A 32 26.17 -14.07 26.77
N SER A 33 27.12 -13.18 26.44
CA SER A 33 26.91 -12.20 25.36
C SER A 33 26.65 -12.88 24.01
N ARG A 34 27.43 -13.92 23.67
CA ARG A 34 27.23 -14.70 22.42
C ARG A 34 25.87 -15.38 22.36
N LEU A 35 25.43 -16.01 23.47
CA LEU A 35 24.13 -16.66 23.54
C LEU A 35 22.97 -15.65 23.38
N LYS A 36 23.08 -14.50 24.04
CA LYS A 36 22.09 -13.41 23.88
C LYS A 36 21.98 -12.95 22.43
N LYS A 37 23.11 -12.71 21.75
CA LYS A 37 23.12 -12.32 20.33
C LYS A 37 22.54 -13.40 19.42
N CYS A 38 22.86 -14.67 19.68
CA CYS A 38 22.27 -15.79 18.93
C CYS A 38 20.75 -15.82 19.09
N LEU A 39 20.25 -15.63 20.31
CA LEU A 39 18.82 -15.58 20.58
C LEU A 39 18.13 -14.40 19.86
N GLU A 40 18.74 -13.20 19.89
CA GLU A 40 18.21 -12.03 19.18
C GLU A 40 18.18 -12.25 17.66
N LEU A 41 19.24 -12.84 17.09
CA LEU A 41 19.27 -13.21 15.67
C LEU A 41 18.15 -14.21 15.33
N ARG A 42 17.95 -15.25 16.16
CA ARG A 42 16.88 -16.23 15.96
C ARG A 42 15.49 -15.60 16.00
N ARG A 43 15.26 -14.64 16.91
CA ARG A 43 13.99 -13.89 16.99
C ARG A 43 13.76 -13.07 15.73
N PHE A 44 14.77 -12.32 15.30
CA PHE A 44 14.73 -11.58 14.04
C PHE A 44 14.41 -12.48 12.84
N GLU A 45 15.05 -13.66 12.73
CA GLU A 45 14.78 -14.62 11.65
C GLU A 45 13.37 -15.23 11.71
N GLN A 46 12.78 -15.32 12.90
CA GLN A 46 11.40 -15.76 13.06
C GLN A 46 10.43 -14.66 12.62
N ASP A 47 10.62 -13.44 13.11
CA ASP A 47 9.80 -12.28 12.74
C ASP A 47 9.84 -12.01 11.24
N PHE A 48 11.02 -12.09 10.62
CA PHE A 48 11.18 -11.96 9.18
C PHE A 48 10.36 -13.00 8.41
N ARG A 49 10.42 -14.28 8.80
CA ARG A 49 9.67 -15.35 8.12
C ARG A 49 8.16 -15.19 8.26
N GLU A 50 7.71 -14.74 9.42
CA GLU A 50 6.29 -14.47 9.65
C GLU A 50 5.81 -13.31 8.77
N LEU A 51 6.55 -12.19 8.75
CA LEU A 51 6.24 -11.05 7.90
C LEU A 51 6.28 -11.40 6.42
N GLN A 52 7.24 -12.22 5.98
CA GLN A 52 7.30 -12.70 4.60
C GLN A 52 5.99 -13.42 4.22
N GLY A 53 5.50 -14.33 5.07
CA GLY A 53 4.23 -15.01 4.83
C GLY A 53 3.00 -14.08 4.88
N ASN A 54 3.05 -13.00 5.66
CA ASN A 54 1.99 -11.98 5.67
C ASN A 54 2.02 -11.16 4.37
N PHE A 55 3.20 -10.73 3.94
CA PHE A 55 3.37 -9.97 2.73
C PHE A 55 3.07 -10.76 1.45
N ASP A 56 3.40 -12.05 1.39
CA ASP A 56 3.00 -12.91 0.27
C ASP A 56 1.47 -12.96 0.14
N ARG A 57 0.76 -13.05 1.28
CA ARG A 57 -0.72 -13.00 1.30
C ARG A 57 -1.26 -11.64 0.86
N HIS A 58 -0.66 -10.55 1.33
CA HIS A 58 -1.05 -9.19 0.92
C HIS A 58 -0.81 -8.95 -0.57
N LEU A 59 0.33 -9.38 -1.10
CA LEU A 59 0.68 -9.27 -2.52
C LEU A 59 -0.25 -10.11 -3.39
N SER A 60 -0.62 -11.32 -2.97
CA SER A 60 -1.64 -12.12 -3.66
C SER A 60 -2.99 -11.39 -3.63
N ALA A 61 -3.45 -10.98 -2.45
CA ALA A 61 -4.74 -10.33 -2.28
C ALA A 61 -4.89 -9.07 -3.16
N VAL A 62 -3.89 -8.18 -3.17
CA VAL A 62 -3.94 -6.98 -4.02
C VAL A 62 -3.86 -7.32 -5.52
N SER A 63 -3.17 -8.40 -5.89
CA SER A 63 -3.11 -8.86 -7.29
C SER A 63 -4.45 -9.45 -7.75
N ASP A 64 -5.19 -10.07 -6.83
CA ASP A 64 -6.51 -10.64 -7.09
C ASP A 64 -7.62 -9.58 -7.13
N MET A 65 -7.37 -8.36 -6.63
CA MET A 65 -8.29 -7.21 -6.71
C MET A 65 -8.36 -6.62 -8.13
N THR A 66 -8.88 -7.38 -9.09
CA THR A 66 -8.95 -6.99 -10.51
C THR A 66 -10.30 -6.39 -10.93
N GLU A 67 -11.35 -6.58 -10.13
CA GLU A 67 -12.72 -6.20 -10.48
C GLU A 67 -12.87 -4.70 -10.77
N ILE A 68 -13.66 -4.34 -11.78
CA ILE A 68 -14.14 -2.98 -12.00
C ILE A 68 -15.67 -3.05 -11.93
N GLY A 69 -16.26 -2.32 -10.99
CA GLY A 69 -17.69 -2.35 -10.74
C GLY A 69 -18.49 -1.75 -11.91
N GLU A 70 -19.71 -2.25 -12.12
CA GLU A 70 -20.63 -1.79 -13.18
C GLU A 70 -21.56 -0.65 -12.73
N THR A 71 -21.59 -0.34 -11.43
CA THR A 71 -22.36 0.78 -10.87
C THR A 71 -21.50 1.65 -9.96
N VAL A 72 -21.88 2.91 -9.77
CA VAL A 72 -21.18 3.84 -8.87
C VAL A 72 -21.14 3.30 -7.43
N GLU A 73 -22.23 2.68 -6.95
CA GLU A 73 -22.28 2.08 -5.61
C GLU A 73 -21.31 0.91 -5.47
N ARG A 74 -21.20 0.05 -6.49
CA ARG A 74 -20.24 -1.07 -6.49
C ARG A 74 -18.81 -0.55 -6.49
N MET A 75 -18.52 0.51 -7.25
CA MET A 75 -17.22 1.17 -7.27
C MET A 75 -16.87 1.77 -5.90
N ASP A 76 -17.81 2.44 -5.24
CA ASP A 76 -17.62 2.97 -3.89
C ASP A 76 -17.34 1.86 -2.87
N GLN A 77 -18.01 0.71 -3.00
CA GLN A 77 -17.71 -0.46 -2.19
C GLN A 77 -16.30 -1.01 -2.45
N LEU A 78 -15.88 -1.14 -3.71
CA LEU A 78 -14.53 -1.60 -4.06
C LEU A 78 -13.46 -0.68 -3.46
N ILE A 79 -13.62 0.64 -3.61
CA ILE A 79 -12.70 1.63 -3.04
C ILE A 79 -12.61 1.48 -1.52
N ARG A 80 -13.75 1.34 -0.84
CA ARG A 80 -13.79 1.14 0.62
C ARG A 80 -13.08 -0.14 1.02
N MET A 81 -13.37 -1.27 0.37
CA MET A 81 -12.72 -2.56 0.65
C MET A 81 -11.20 -2.48 0.44
N THR A 82 -10.72 -1.81 -0.62
CA THR A 82 -9.28 -1.63 -0.84
C THR A 82 -8.63 -0.73 0.22
N LYS A 83 -9.33 0.30 0.72
CA LYS A 83 -8.85 1.13 1.83
C LYS A 83 -8.82 0.39 3.17
N GLU A 84 -9.81 -0.46 3.44
CA GLU A 84 -9.81 -1.33 4.62
C GLU A 84 -8.65 -2.33 4.56
N PHE A 85 -8.40 -2.92 3.38
CA PHE A 85 -7.22 -3.74 3.14
C PHE A 85 -5.92 -2.97 3.35
N GLN A 86 -5.82 -1.71 2.87
CA GLN A 86 -4.66 -0.85 3.10
C GLN A 86 -4.36 -0.68 4.59
N GLN A 87 -5.40 -0.44 5.41
CA GLN A 87 -5.25 -0.31 6.86
C GLN A 87 -4.78 -1.63 7.50
N SER A 88 -5.32 -2.76 7.04
CA SER A 88 -4.87 -4.08 7.51
C SER A 88 -3.40 -4.35 7.16
N ALA A 89 -2.98 -4.03 5.93
CA ALA A 89 -1.59 -4.21 5.49
C ALA A 89 -0.63 -3.27 6.23
N ALA A 90 -1.08 -2.06 6.60
CA ALA A 90 -0.27 -1.08 7.32
C ALA A 90 0.23 -1.60 8.68
N VAL A 91 -0.51 -2.49 9.35
CA VAL A 91 -0.09 -3.11 10.62
C VAL A 91 1.17 -3.96 10.42
N ASP A 92 1.22 -4.76 9.34
CA ASP A 92 2.39 -5.58 9.02
C ASP A 92 3.57 -4.73 8.48
N VAL A 93 3.27 -3.65 7.76
CA VAL A 93 4.29 -2.66 7.32
C VAL A 93 4.96 -2.00 8.54
N GLU A 94 4.18 -1.52 9.52
CA GLU A 94 4.72 -0.92 10.74
C GLU A 94 5.54 -1.94 11.54
N ARG A 95 5.08 -3.20 11.61
CA ARG A 95 5.85 -4.27 12.24
C ARG A 95 7.17 -4.53 11.48
N ALA A 96 7.18 -4.46 10.15
CA ALA A 96 8.40 -4.61 9.37
C ALA A 96 9.42 -3.52 9.68
N ASP A 97 9.01 -2.27 9.88
CA ASP A 97 9.91 -1.18 10.31
C ASP A 97 10.57 -1.49 11.65
N GLN A 98 9.82 -2.06 12.60
CA GLN A 98 10.36 -2.48 13.89
C GLN A 98 11.39 -3.61 13.74
N VAL A 99 11.10 -4.61 12.89
CA VAL A 99 12.00 -5.74 12.61
C VAL A 99 13.25 -5.28 11.89
N ILE A 100 13.13 -4.35 10.94
CA ILE A 100 14.27 -3.70 10.28
C ILE A 100 15.14 -2.98 11.32
N ALA A 101 14.55 -2.21 12.22
CA ALA A 101 15.28 -1.54 13.29
C ALA A 101 16.01 -2.52 14.23
N VAL A 102 15.40 -3.67 14.55
CA VAL A 102 16.07 -4.77 15.28
C VAL A 102 17.26 -5.30 14.47
N GLY A 103 17.08 -5.56 13.18
CA GLY A 103 18.13 -6.01 12.27
C GLY A 103 19.32 -5.05 12.20
N GLN A 104 19.06 -3.75 12.10
CA GLN A 104 20.11 -2.73 12.09
C GLN A 104 20.89 -2.67 13.42
N ARG A 105 20.22 -2.84 14.56
CA ARG A 105 20.89 -2.96 15.87
C ARG A 105 21.77 -4.21 15.96
N LEU A 106 21.29 -5.35 15.43
CA LEU A 106 22.07 -6.59 15.37
C LEU A 106 23.36 -6.42 14.54
N ILE A 107 23.29 -5.69 13.43
CA ILE A 107 24.44 -5.38 12.57
C ILE A 107 25.43 -4.45 13.28
N GLY A 108 24.95 -3.45 14.01
CA GLY A 108 25.79 -2.45 14.70
C GLY A 108 26.45 -2.97 15.99
N SER A 109 26.04 -4.12 16.53
CA SER A 109 26.51 -4.62 17.82
C SER A 109 27.92 -5.23 17.76
N LYS A 110 28.93 -4.50 18.29
CA LYS A 110 30.32 -4.98 18.43
C LYS A 110 30.43 -6.17 19.41
N GLY A 111 31.37 -7.08 19.18
CA GLY A 111 31.68 -8.23 20.05
C GLY A 111 31.29 -9.59 19.45
N CYS A 112 32.31 -10.34 19.02
CA CYS A 112 32.34 -11.72 18.51
C CYS A 112 31.02 -12.47 18.24
N ILE A 113 30.63 -12.51 16.96
CA ILE A 113 30.32 -13.75 16.26
C ILE A 113 31.28 -13.80 15.06
N SER A 114 31.95 -14.93 14.83
CA SER A 114 32.82 -15.14 13.65
C SER A 114 32.03 -15.41 12.35
N SER A 115 30.83 -14.87 12.24
CA SER A 115 30.02 -14.84 11.03
C SER A 115 29.39 -13.46 10.96
N CYS A 116 29.57 -12.78 9.83
CA CYS A 116 29.11 -11.41 9.63
C CYS A 116 27.57 -11.36 9.73
N PRO A 117 26.96 -10.87 10.83
CA PRO A 117 25.49 -10.79 10.92
C PRO A 117 24.94 -9.92 9.80
N ARG A 118 25.74 -8.95 9.33
CA ARG A 118 25.45 -8.09 8.18
C ARG A 118 25.11 -8.85 6.90
N GLU A 119 25.85 -9.90 6.55
CA GLU A 119 25.63 -10.64 5.30
C GLU A 119 24.30 -11.40 5.29
N VAL A 120 23.82 -11.79 6.48
CA VAL A 120 22.56 -12.54 6.64
C VAL A 120 21.37 -11.61 6.93
N VAL A 121 21.59 -10.55 7.69
CA VAL A 121 20.53 -9.66 8.19
C VAL A 121 20.24 -8.54 7.20
N GLN A 122 21.26 -7.93 6.59
CA GLN A 122 21.05 -6.78 5.70
C GLN A 122 20.14 -7.11 4.51
N PRO A 123 20.34 -8.23 3.77
CA PRO A 123 19.46 -8.56 2.64
C PRO A 123 18.00 -8.76 3.05
N LYS A 124 17.76 -9.27 4.28
CA LYS A 124 16.41 -9.45 4.83
C LYS A 124 15.76 -8.10 5.15
N CYS A 125 16.51 -7.14 5.69
CA CYS A 125 16.02 -5.78 5.92
C CYS A 125 15.70 -5.05 4.61
N ASP A 126 16.59 -5.19 3.61
CA ASP A 126 16.41 -4.58 2.29
C ASP A 126 15.16 -5.17 1.61
N GLU A 127 14.96 -6.48 1.71
CA GLU A 127 13.79 -7.14 1.15
C GLU A 127 12.47 -6.71 1.84
N LEU A 128 12.45 -6.62 3.18
CA LEU A 128 11.28 -6.11 3.89
C LEU A 128 10.93 -4.69 3.44
N THR A 129 11.93 -3.82 3.28
CA THR A 129 11.75 -2.44 2.80
C THR A 129 11.13 -2.44 1.40
N ARG A 130 11.73 -3.18 0.47
CA ARG A 130 11.27 -3.30 -0.91
C ARG A 130 9.84 -3.81 -1.00
N VAL A 131 9.48 -4.82 -0.21
CA VAL A 131 8.14 -5.42 -0.22
C VAL A 131 7.10 -4.47 0.38
N CYS A 132 7.44 -3.73 1.45
CA CYS A 132 6.57 -2.69 2.00
C CYS A 132 6.26 -1.60 0.96
N GLU A 133 7.29 -1.11 0.28
CA GLU A 133 7.13 -0.13 -0.82
C GLU A 133 6.23 -0.69 -1.94
N LEU A 134 6.47 -1.92 -2.37
CA LEU A 134 5.70 -2.57 -3.42
C LEU A 134 4.21 -2.73 -3.05
N ILE A 135 3.90 -3.14 -1.81
CA ILE A 135 2.52 -3.27 -1.35
C ILE A 135 1.84 -1.89 -1.36
N ASN A 136 2.50 -0.88 -0.81
CA ASN A 136 1.97 0.49 -0.77
C ASN A 136 1.73 1.05 -2.18
N GLU A 137 2.66 0.84 -3.11
CA GLU A 137 2.51 1.22 -4.51
C GLU A 137 1.30 0.54 -5.15
N ARG A 138 1.19 -0.79 -5.05
CA ARG A 138 0.11 -1.57 -5.67
C ARG A 138 -1.27 -1.19 -5.13
N VAL A 139 -1.39 -1.04 -3.81
CA VAL A 139 -2.65 -0.65 -3.17
C VAL A 139 -3.04 0.77 -3.56
N SER A 140 -2.09 1.71 -3.54
CA SER A 140 -2.35 3.10 -3.92
C SER A 140 -2.78 3.21 -5.39
N LYS A 141 -2.08 2.50 -6.29
CA LYS A 141 -2.42 2.45 -7.71
C LYS A 141 -3.81 1.86 -7.93
N ARG A 142 -4.18 0.81 -7.18
CA ARG A 142 -5.51 0.20 -7.24
C ARG A 142 -6.61 1.18 -6.82
N ILE A 143 -6.42 1.90 -5.72
CA ILE A 143 -7.35 2.94 -5.26
C ILE A 143 -7.49 4.04 -6.31
N GLU A 144 -6.38 4.55 -6.84
CA GLU A 144 -6.38 5.59 -7.88
C GLU A 144 -7.15 5.15 -9.13
N THR A 145 -6.92 3.91 -9.57
CA THR A 145 -7.60 3.32 -10.74
C THR A 145 -9.10 3.27 -10.52
N LEU A 146 -9.54 2.79 -9.35
CA LEU A 146 -10.96 2.71 -9.02
C LEU A 146 -11.62 4.09 -8.93
N ILE A 147 -10.95 5.09 -8.34
CA ILE A 147 -11.46 6.46 -8.25
C ILE A 147 -11.66 7.05 -9.66
N LYS A 148 -10.65 6.94 -10.52
CA LYS A 148 -10.73 7.44 -11.90
C LYS A 148 -11.87 6.79 -12.68
N ALA A 149 -11.98 5.46 -12.59
CA ALA A 149 -13.05 4.72 -13.25
C ALA A 149 -14.45 5.06 -12.70
N ARG A 150 -14.57 5.28 -11.38
CA ARG A 150 -15.81 5.72 -10.73
C ARG A 150 -16.24 7.10 -11.24
N GLU A 151 -15.32 8.06 -11.28
CA GLU A 151 -15.64 9.42 -11.78
C GLU A 151 -16.07 9.40 -13.25
N LEU A 152 -15.43 8.57 -14.08
CA LEU A 152 -15.84 8.40 -15.47
C LEU A 152 -17.26 7.82 -15.55
N MET A 153 -17.55 6.78 -14.78
CA MET A 153 -18.88 6.16 -14.72
C MET A 153 -19.97 7.15 -14.32
N GLU A 154 -19.75 7.93 -13.25
CA GLU A 154 -20.71 8.95 -12.79
C GLU A 154 -21.00 10.00 -13.88
N ARG A 155 -19.97 10.40 -14.64
CA ARG A 155 -20.14 11.34 -15.75
C ARG A 155 -20.93 10.72 -16.90
N VAL A 156 -20.66 9.46 -17.26
CA VAL A 156 -21.42 8.71 -18.27
C VAL A 156 -22.88 8.56 -17.88
N GLU A 157 -23.19 8.20 -16.64
CA GLU A 157 -24.56 8.12 -16.13
C GLU A 157 -25.29 9.46 -16.25
N LYS A 158 -24.66 10.56 -15.86
CA LYS A 158 -25.24 11.90 -15.98
C LYS A 158 -25.52 12.28 -17.44
N ALA A 159 -24.61 11.97 -18.37
CA ALA A 159 -24.84 12.22 -19.80
C ALA A 159 -25.98 11.35 -20.36
N ASN A 160 -26.03 10.07 -20.00
CA ASN A 160 -27.12 9.19 -20.42
C ASN A 160 -28.48 9.69 -19.90
N GLN A 161 -28.55 10.15 -18.65
CA GLN A 161 -29.75 10.76 -18.09
C GLN A 161 -30.14 12.05 -18.83
N TRP A 162 -29.16 12.88 -19.20
CA TRP A 162 -29.41 14.08 -20.00
C TRP A 162 -29.95 13.73 -21.39
N CYS A 163 -29.34 12.78 -22.09
CA CYS A 163 -29.81 12.28 -23.39
C CYS A 163 -31.24 11.72 -23.30
N ALA A 164 -31.55 10.94 -22.26
CA ALA A 164 -32.89 10.39 -22.04
C ALA A 164 -33.94 11.52 -21.87
N ARG A 165 -33.62 12.55 -21.10
CA ARG A 165 -34.47 13.76 -20.95
C ARG A 165 -34.65 14.49 -22.28
N GLY A 166 -33.61 14.57 -23.10
CA GLY A 166 -33.69 15.16 -24.44
C GLY A 166 -34.62 14.39 -25.38
N ILE A 167 -34.55 13.05 -25.38
CA ILE A 167 -35.45 12.20 -26.15
C ILE A 167 -36.89 12.39 -25.69
N GLU A 168 -37.15 12.40 -24.38
CA GLU A 168 -38.47 12.64 -23.81
C GLU A 168 -38.99 14.05 -24.17
N LEU A 169 -38.15 15.07 -24.05
CA LEU A 169 -38.48 16.44 -24.46
C LEU A 169 -38.89 16.51 -25.94
N LEU A 170 -38.13 15.87 -26.83
CA LEU A 170 -38.43 15.86 -28.26
C LEU A 170 -39.70 15.06 -28.57
N ALA A 171 -39.93 13.93 -27.91
CA ALA A 171 -41.13 13.12 -28.07
C ALA A 171 -42.40 13.87 -27.62
N THR A 172 -42.28 14.78 -26.65
CA THR A 172 -43.40 15.60 -26.18
C THR A 172 -43.67 16.83 -27.05
N GLN A 173 -42.78 17.17 -27.99
CA GLN A 173 -43.00 18.27 -28.93
C GLN A 173 -44.13 17.91 -29.90
N ARG A 174 -45.28 18.59 -29.76
CA ARG A 174 -46.43 18.42 -30.66
C ARG A 174 -46.31 19.38 -31.84
N ILE A 175 -45.55 18.97 -32.85
CA ILE A 175 -45.28 19.77 -34.07
C ILE A 175 -46.59 20.26 -34.72
N GLU A 176 -47.64 19.44 -34.68
CA GLU A 176 -48.98 19.75 -35.20
C GLU A 176 -49.67 20.95 -34.50
N LYS A 177 -49.28 21.28 -33.26
CA LYS A 177 -49.86 22.42 -32.51
C LYS A 177 -49.10 23.72 -32.76
N CYS A 178 -47.85 23.65 -33.20
CA CYS A 178 -47.03 24.82 -33.52
C CYS A 178 -47.54 25.58 -34.75
N SER A 179 -48.26 24.91 -35.66
CA SER A 179 -48.93 25.54 -36.80
C SER A 179 -50.23 26.26 -36.42
N VAL A 180 -50.74 26.06 -35.21
CA VAL A 180 -52.01 26.64 -34.74
C VAL A 180 -51.81 27.93 -33.92
N SER A 181 -50.66 28.09 -33.26
CA SER A 181 -50.35 29.29 -32.47
C SER A 181 -48.85 29.58 -32.43
N ALA A 182 -48.48 30.82 -32.74
CA ALA A 182 -47.11 31.32 -32.67
C ALA A 182 -46.55 31.28 -31.23
N ASP A 183 -47.39 31.52 -30.21
CA ASP A 183 -46.97 31.45 -28.80
C ASP A 183 -46.59 30.04 -28.37
N ILE A 184 -47.33 29.03 -28.86
CA ILE A 184 -47.03 27.62 -28.59
C ILE A 184 -45.70 27.22 -29.25
N ALA A 185 -45.48 27.65 -30.50
CA ALA A 185 -44.23 27.41 -31.20
C ALA A 185 -43.03 28.10 -30.50
N ALA A 186 -43.20 29.36 -30.06
CA ALA A 186 -42.17 30.10 -29.34
C ALA A 186 -41.80 29.43 -28.01
N LYS A 187 -42.80 28.94 -27.26
CA LYS A 187 -42.57 28.22 -26.00
C LYS A 187 -41.81 26.90 -26.23
N SER A 188 -42.23 26.09 -27.20
CA SER A 188 -41.53 24.85 -27.58
C SER A 188 -40.08 25.10 -27.99
N LEU A 189 -39.84 26.17 -28.76
CA LEU A 189 -38.49 26.57 -29.16
C LEU A 189 -37.64 26.99 -27.97
N LEU A 190 -38.21 27.74 -27.02
CA LEU A 190 -37.53 28.15 -25.80
C LEU A 190 -37.12 26.94 -24.95
N GLU A 191 -38.03 25.98 -24.73
CA GLU A 191 -37.74 24.75 -23.96
C GLU A 191 -36.58 23.95 -24.57
N ILE A 192 -36.52 23.84 -25.90
CA ILE A 192 -35.41 23.19 -26.61
C ILE A 192 -34.12 23.99 -26.46
N GLN A 193 -34.16 25.32 -26.60
CA GLN A 193 -32.98 26.17 -26.45
C GLN A 193 -32.40 26.11 -25.03
N GLU A 194 -33.25 26.15 -24.01
CA GLU A 194 -32.83 25.99 -22.61
C GLU A 194 -32.22 24.61 -22.35
N PHE A 195 -32.83 23.54 -22.89
CA PHE A 195 -32.28 22.20 -22.78
C PHE A 195 -30.91 22.07 -23.46
N VAL A 196 -30.75 22.59 -24.68
CA VAL A 196 -29.46 22.59 -25.39
C VAL A 196 -28.42 23.43 -24.63
N ALA A 197 -28.80 24.55 -24.04
CA ALA A 197 -27.90 25.36 -23.21
C ALA A 197 -27.39 24.59 -21.98
N SER A 198 -28.22 23.73 -21.37
CA SER A 198 -27.80 22.87 -20.25
C SER A 198 -26.71 21.85 -20.61
N ALA A 199 -26.48 21.58 -21.91
CA ALA A 199 -25.38 20.72 -22.35
C ALA A 199 -23.99 21.28 -21.96
N ALA A 200 -23.87 22.61 -21.81
CA ALA A 200 -22.63 23.25 -21.42
C ALA A 200 -22.12 22.83 -20.02
N ASP A 201 -23.02 22.31 -19.18
CA ASP A 201 -22.66 21.80 -17.84
C ASP A 201 -21.86 20.48 -17.91
N PHE A 202 -21.93 19.79 -19.06
CA PHE A 202 -21.23 18.53 -19.30
C PHE A 202 -19.87 18.80 -19.96
N LYS A 203 -18.83 19.06 -19.16
CA LYS A 203 -17.43 19.16 -19.65
C LYS A 203 -16.85 17.81 -20.07
N PHE A 204 -17.47 17.14 -21.04
CA PHE A 204 -17.15 15.76 -21.43
C PHE A 204 -15.82 15.62 -22.17
N LYS A 205 -15.44 16.59 -23.00
CA LYS A 205 -14.27 16.48 -23.92
C LYS A 205 -12.92 16.29 -23.21
N ASN A 206 -12.70 16.93 -22.07
CA ASN A 206 -11.38 16.85 -21.40
C ASN A 206 -11.18 15.53 -20.64
N VAL A 207 -12.28 14.93 -20.16
CA VAL A 207 -12.23 13.79 -19.23
C VAL A 207 -11.93 12.47 -19.93
N ILE A 208 -12.51 12.26 -21.11
CA ILE A 208 -12.25 11.03 -21.87
C ILE A 208 -10.77 10.99 -22.29
N GLN A 209 -10.17 12.11 -22.68
CA GLN A 209 -8.74 12.19 -22.99
C GLN A 209 -7.83 11.91 -21.78
N GLU A 210 -8.21 12.37 -20.58
CA GLU A 210 -7.43 12.15 -19.34
C GLU A 210 -7.60 10.73 -18.75
N SER A 211 -8.69 10.06 -19.07
CA SER A 211 -9.06 8.74 -18.52
C SER A 211 -8.69 7.57 -19.45
N THR A 212 -8.28 7.85 -20.69
CA THR A 212 -7.85 6.83 -21.66
C THR A 212 -6.53 6.19 -21.28
N THR A 213 -6.51 4.86 -21.25
CA THR A 213 -5.27 4.08 -21.36
C THR A 213 -4.69 4.21 -22.76
N LEU A 214 -3.41 3.86 -22.94
CA LEU A 214 -2.77 3.85 -24.26
C LEU A 214 -3.58 3.05 -25.30
N GLU A 215 -4.26 1.98 -24.89
CA GLU A 215 -5.09 1.17 -25.80
C GLU A 215 -6.42 1.85 -26.19
N THR A 216 -7.02 2.63 -25.28
CA THR A 216 -8.33 3.27 -25.52
C THR A 216 -8.22 4.67 -26.13
N LYS A 217 -7.02 5.27 -26.09
CA LYS A 217 -6.76 6.62 -26.59
C LYS A 217 -7.06 6.79 -28.08
N ALA A 218 -6.74 5.78 -28.90
CA ALA A 218 -7.00 5.79 -30.35
C ALA A 218 -8.49 5.76 -30.69
N LEU A 219 -9.28 5.02 -29.91
CA LEU A 219 -10.74 4.96 -30.07
C LEU A 219 -11.41 6.28 -29.69
N VAL A 220 -10.90 6.93 -28.65
CA VAL A 220 -11.44 8.21 -28.16
C VAL A 220 -11.10 9.38 -29.09
N SER A 221 -9.92 9.39 -29.71
CA SER A 221 -9.58 10.41 -30.70
C SER A 221 -10.52 10.37 -31.91
N GLN A 222 -10.95 9.18 -32.35
CA GLN A 222 -11.85 9.05 -33.51
C GLN A 222 -13.26 9.62 -33.26
N VAL A 223 -13.72 9.66 -32.01
CA VAL A 223 -15.04 10.20 -31.63
C VAL A 223 -14.98 11.69 -31.28
N SER A 224 -13.78 12.23 -31.05
CA SER A 224 -13.59 13.63 -30.62
C SER A 224 -13.50 14.63 -31.77
N ASP A 225 -13.28 14.14 -33.00
CA ASP A 225 -13.07 14.90 -34.23
C ASP A 225 -14.36 15.16 -35.03
N ASP A 226 -15.51 14.64 -34.58
CA ASP A 226 -16.87 14.95 -35.05
C ASP A 226 -17.61 15.90 -34.10
#